data_AF-A0A958UYK5-F1
#
_entry.id   AF-A0A958UYK5-F1
#
_cell.length_a   1.000
_cell.length_b   1.000
_cell.length_c   1.000
_cell.angle_alpha   90.00
_cell.angle_beta   90.00
_cell.angle_gamma   90.00
#
_symmetry.space_group_name_H-M   'P 1'
#
loop_
_entity.id
_entity.type
_entity.pdbx_description
1 polymer ?
#
loop_
_entity_poly.entity_id
_entity_poly.type
_entity_poly.pdbx_seq_one_letter_code
_entity_poly.pdbx_strand_id
1 'polypeptide(L)' 'TIGDLTGYSLGLGFNLGMVKLDLSYDNAQRKSNYQFFETGLTDPITLDSTSHNVVFTVCFNL' A
#
# COMPACT_ATOMS: atom_id res chain seq x y z
N THR A 1 -18.74 6.32 -0.77
CA THR A 1 -17.55 7.17 -1.03
C THR A 1 -16.32 6.37 -0.72
N ILE A 2 -15.31 6.33 -1.61
CA ILE A 2 -14.03 5.66 -1.29
C ILE A 2 -13.41 6.46 -0.15
N GLY A 3 -13.20 5.81 1.01
CA GLY A 3 -12.69 6.48 2.19
C GLY A 3 -11.20 6.75 2.13
N ASP A 4 -10.74 7.56 3.08
CA ASP A 4 -9.40 8.11 3.11
C ASP A 4 -8.33 7.01 3.10
N LEU A 5 -7.36 7.17 2.19
CA LEU A 5 -6.17 6.33 2.12
C LEU A 5 -5.10 6.97 3.01
N THR A 6 -4.78 6.34 4.13
CA THR A 6 -3.65 6.76 4.98
C THR A 6 -2.53 5.75 4.81
N GLY A 7 -1.35 6.21 4.39
CA GLY A 7 -0.22 5.33 4.14
C GLY A 7 1.13 6.02 4.34
N TYR A 8 2.15 5.23 4.63
CA TYR A 8 3.54 5.68 4.78
C TYR A 8 4.46 4.77 3.96
N SER A 9 5.50 5.38 3.40
CA SER A 9 6.50 4.70 2.59
C SER A 9 7.89 5.13 3.02
N LEU A 10 8.81 4.17 3.06
CA LEU A 10 10.21 4.39 3.43
C LEU A 10 11.08 3.64 2.42
N GLY A 11 12.20 4.25 2.02
CA GLY A 11 13.11 3.65 1.05
C GLY A 11 14.56 3.97 1.36
N LEU A 12 15.43 3.02 1.09
CA LEU A 12 16.88 3.14 1.20
C LEU A 12 17.55 2.51 -0.01
N GLY A 13 18.54 3.23 -0.57
CA GLY A 13 19.27 2.82 -1.77
C GLY A 13 20.77 2.96 -1.58
N PHE A 14 21.52 1.97 -2.02
CA PHE A 14 22.99 1.94 -2.00
C PHE A 14 23.51 1.74 -3.42
N ASN A 15 24.49 2.56 -3.79
CA ASN A 15 25.16 2.47 -5.08
C ASN A 15 26.63 2.10 -4.89
N LEU A 16 27.01 0.93 -5.42
CA LEU A 16 28.33 0.33 -5.35
C LEU A 16 29.05 0.38 -6.73
N GLY A 17 28.67 1.32 -7.60
CA GLY A 17 29.24 1.49 -8.93
C GLY A 17 28.67 0.52 -9.96
N MET A 18 29.10 -0.74 -9.90
CA MET A 18 28.59 -1.82 -10.76
C MET A 18 27.30 -2.46 -10.23
N VAL A 19 26.99 -2.27 -8.95
CA VAL A 19 25.81 -2.86 -8.32
C VAL A 19 25.01 -1.78 -7.63
N LYS A 20 23.70 -1.76 -7.82
CA LYS A 20 22.76 -0.93 -7.07
C LYS A 20 21.83 -1.83 -6.27
N LEU A 21 21.68 -1.52 -4.98
CA LEU A 21 20.72 -2.17 -4.10
C LEU A 21 19.68 -1.13 -3.69
N ASP A 22 18.41 -1.44 -3.88
CA ASP A 22 17.31 -0.60 -3.42
C ASP A 22 16.34 -1.45 -2.60
N LEU A 23 15.97 -0.96 -1.42
CA LEU A 23 14.96 -1.58 -0.55
C LEU A 23 13.90 -0.53 -0.22
N SER A 24 12.64 -0.87 -0.48
CA SER A 24 11.50 -0.02 -0.16
C SER A 24 10.42 -0.79 0.59
N TYR A 25 9.80 -0.11 1.54
CA TYR A 25 8.66 -0.58 2.29
C TYR A 25 7.53 0.42 2.16
N ASP A 26 6.34 -0.08 1.84
CA ASP A 26 5.13 0.73 1.79
C ASP A 26 3.99 0.05 2.56
N ASN A 27 3.23 0.89 3.27
CA ASN A 27 2.03 0.48 3.97
C ASN A 27 0.89 1.40 3.56
N ALA A 28 -0.21 0.80 3.12
CA ALA A 28 -1.39 1.49 2.63
C ALA A 28 -2.62 0.96 3.36
N GLN A 29 -3.30 1.84 4.09
CA GLN A 29 -4.52 1.51 4.82
C GLN A 29 -5.69 2.27 4.21
N ARG A 30 -6.67 1.53 3.68
CA ARG A 30 -7.84 2.06 2.99
C ARG A 30 -9.11 1.58 3.71
N LYS A 31 -9.90 2.53 4.20
CA LYS A 31 -11.24 2.26 4.71
C LYS A 31 -12.24 2.51 3.60
N SER A 32 -13.02 1.50 3.20
CA SER A 32 -14.03 1.66 2.16
C SER A 32 -15.41 1.36 2.73
N ASN A 33 -16.26 2.38 2.82
CA ASN A 33 -17.66 2.24 3.22
C ASN A 33 -18.48 1.84 1.99
N TYR A 34 -18.86 0.57 1.90
CA TYR A 34 -19.76 0.06 0.87
C TYR A 34 -21.18 -0.03 1.43
N GLN A 35 -22.07 0.87 1.02
CA GLN A 35 -23.50 0.77 1.29
C GLN A 35 -24.12 -0.07 0.17
N PHE A 36 -24.49 -1.32 0.48
CA PHE A 36 -25.24 -2.17 -0.45
C PHE A 36 -26.74 -2.03 -0.18
N PHE A 37 -27.42 -1.37 -1.13
CA PHE A 37 -28.87 -1.26 -1.33
C PHE A 37 -29.69 -0.36 -0.39
N GLU A 38 -30.55 0.49 -1.01
CA GLU A 38 -31.39 1.52 -0.40
C GLU A 38 -32.72 1.02 0.21
N THR A 39 -32.90 -0.27 0.53
CA THR A 39 -34.15 -0.70 1.16
C THR A 39 -33.99 -1.92 2.07
N GLY A 40 -34.28 -1.72 3.37
CA GLY A 40 -34.55 -2.79 4.33
C GLY A 40 -33.40 -3.20 5.27
N LEU A 41 -32.14 -3.09 4.87
CA LEU A 41 -30.97 -3.41 5.72
C LEU A 41 -30.03 -2.19 5.81
N THR A 42 -30.04 -1.51 6.95
CA THR A 42 -29.43 -0.19 7.14
C THR A 42 -28.01 -0.23 7.74
N ASP A 43 -27.37 -1.39 7.84
CA ASP A 43 -26.04 -1.50 8.45
C ASP A 43 -24.93 -1.44 7.38
N PRO A 44 -24.19 -0.32 7.26
CA PRO A 44 -23.04 -0.26 6.37
C PRO A 44 -21.93 -1.18 6.89
N ILE A 45 -21.46 -2.10 6.06
CA ILE A 45 -20.25 -2.87 6.33
C ILE A 45 -19.04 -1.97 6.04
N THR A 46 -18.28 -1.67 7.08
CA THR A 46 -16.97 -1.02 6.97
C THR A 46 -15.95 -2.05 6.52
N LEU A 47 -15.47 -1.93 5.29
CA LEU A 47 -14.40 -2.79 4.79
C LEU A 47 -13.05 -2.09 5.02
N ASP A 48 -12.32 -2.53 6.05
CA ASP A 48 -10.97 -2.07 6.34
C ASP A 48 -9.96 -2.95 5.60
N SER A 49 -9.26 -2.38 4.62
CA SER A 49 -8.21 -3.06 3.86
C SER A 49 -6.85 -2.47 4.19
N THR A 50 -5.91 -3.33 4.61
CA THR A 50 -4.54 -2.94 4.93
C THR A 50 -3.61 -3.71 4.02
N SER A 51 -2.75 -3.01 3.29
CA SER A 51 -1.77 -3.57 2.36
C SER A 51 -0.36 -3.24 2.83
N HIS A 52 0.44 -4.28 3.07
CA HIS A 52 1.85 -4.18 3.38
C HIS A 52 2.65 -4.70 2.18
N ASN A 53 3.54 -3.87 1.64
CA ASN A 53 4.35 -4.26 0.50
C ASN A 53 5.82 -3.95 0.77
N VAL A 54 6.66 -4.91 0.42
CA VAL A 54 8.10 -4.86 0.66
C VAL A 54 8.77 -5.23 -0.64
N VAL A 55 9.60 -4.34 -1.16
CA VAL A 55 10.24 -4.49 -2.46
C VAL A 55 11.74 -4.38 -2.26
N PHE A 56 12.45 -5.42 -2.70
CA PHE A 56 13.90 -5.46 -2.74
C PHE A 56 14.36 -5.59 -4.18
N THR A 57 15.28 -4.71 -4.59
CA THR A 57 15.78 -4.64 -5.96
C THR A 57 17.30 -4.67 -5.95
N VAL A 58 17.87 -5.49 -6.83
CA VAL A 58 19.30 -5.54 -7.10
C VAL A 58 19.50 -5.32 -8.59
N CYS A 59 20.35 -4.36 -8.94
CA CYS A 59 20.65 -4.02 -10.33
C CYS A 59 22.14 -4.15 -10.57
N PHE A 60 22.52 -4.82 -11.66
CA PHE A 60 23.92 -5.02 -12.06
C PHE A 60 24.17 -4.24 -13.34
N ASN A 61 25.10 -3.29 -13.29
CA ASN A 61 25.69 -2.64 -14.45
C ASN A 61 26.95 -3.43 -14.82
N LEU A 62 26.86 -4.18 -15.93
CA LEU A 62 27.96 -4.98 -16.50
C LEU A 62 28.64 -4.23 -17.65
#